data_AF-A0AAW9IKJ9-F1
#
_entry.id   AF-A0AAW9IKJ9-F1
#
_cell.length_a   1.000
_cell.length_b   1.000
_cell.length_c   1.000
_cell.angle_alpha   90.00
_cell.angle_beta   90.00
_cell.angle_gamma   90.00
#
_symmetry.space_group_name_H-M   'P 1'
#
loop_
_entity.id
_entity.type
_entity.pdbx_description
1 polymer ?
#
loop_
_entity_poly.entity_id
_entity_poly.type
_entity_poly.pdbx_seq_one_letter_code
_entity_poly.pdbx_strand_id
1 'polypeptide(L)'
;AGVDVKLPIKRMTFKDAMEKYGSDKPDLRFGMEITNITEDVKDMDFVVFKSAIKAGGSVRALCLKGGADLGRKPIDKLGEFVKPYKAKGLAWIQIKEDGVKSSIAKFLTDDVTNSIVKTMNAEVGDAIFIVADKNSVVFQSLG
;
A
#
# COMPACT_ATOMS: atom_id res chain seq x y z
N ALA A 1 -3.81 -12.87 33.16
CA ALA A 1 -4.79 -13.17 32.10
C ALA A 1 -4.08 -13.99 31.04
N GLY A 2 -4.50 -15.25 30.82
CA GLY A 2 -3.87 -16.16 29.86
C GLY A 2 -4.24 -15.75 28.43
N VAL A 3 -3.25 -15.61 27.56
CA VAL A 3 -3.47 -15.34 26.13
C VAL A 3 -3.64 -16.71 25.45
N ASP A 4 -4.76 -16.90 24.75
CA ASP A 4 -5.07 -18.12 24.02
C ASP A 4 -4.18 -18.20 22.76
N VAL A 5 -3.12 -19.02 22.82
CA VAL A 5 -2.14 -19.16 21.75
C VAL A 5 -2.61 -20.26 20.79
N LYS A 6 -3.14 -19.87 19.63
CA LYS A 6 -3.46 -20.83 18.56
C LYS A 6 -2.18 -21.43 17.98
N LEU A 7 -2.03 -22.74 18.15
CA LEU A 7 -0.97 -23.54 17.54
C LEU A 7 -1.48 -24.16 16.21
N PRO A 8 -0.66 -24.25 15.16
CA PRO A 8 0.77 -23.96 15.13
C PRO A 8 1.09 -22.46 15.04
N ILE A 9 2.17 -22.04 15.71
CA ILE A 9 2.73 -20.69 15.55
C ILE A 9 3.13 -20.53 14.09
N LYS A 10 2.52 -19.57 13.39
CA LYS A 10 2.80 -19.27 11.99
C LYS A 10 4.26 -18.84 11.86
N ARG A 11 5.11 -19.73 11.34
CA ARG A 11 6.51 -19.41 11.03
C ARG A 11 6.54 -18.62 9.73
N MET A 12 7.15 -17.45 9.76
CA MET A 12 7.34 -16.59 8.60
C MET A 12 8.85 -16.39 8.41
N THR A 13 9.33 -16.48 7.17
CA THR A 13 10.74 -16.20 6.92
C THR A 13 10.99 -14.70 6.99
N PHE A 14 12.22 -14.28 7.31
CA PHE A 14 12.61 -12.86 7.30
C PHE A 14 12.26 -12.18 5.97
N LYS A 15 12.45 -12.90 4.86
CA LYS A 15 12.12 -12.41 3.53
C LYS A 15 10.62 -12.16 3.37
N ASP A 16 9.77 -13.09 3.82
CA ASP A 16 8.31 -12.93 3.76
C ASP A 16 7.82 -11.80 4.67
N ALA A 17 8.42 -11.63 5.86
CA ALA A 17 8.06 -10.55 6.78
C ALA A 17 8.40 -9.17 6.19
N MET A 18 9.60 -9.03 5.64
CA MET A 18 10.02 -7.82 4.94
C MET A 18 9.21 -7.57 3.67
N GLU A 19 8.86 -8.62 2.92
CA GLU A 19 8.06 -8.49 1.70
C GLU A 19 6.60 -8.15 1.97
N LYS A 20 5.99 -8.72 3.02
CA LYS A 20 4.56 -8.52 3.31
C LYS A 20 4.27 -7.39 4.28
N TYR A 21 5.24 -6.97 5.10
CA TYR A 21 4.99 -6.00 6.17
C TYR A 21 6.05 -4.92 6.25
N GLY A 22 7.13 -4.99 5.45
CA GLY A 22 8.19 -3.97 5.45
C GLY A 22 9.00 -3.90 6.76
N SER A 23 8.67 -4.78 7.72
CA SER A 23 9.19 -4.77 9.07
C SER A 23 9.58 -6.17 9.49
N ASP A 24 10.74 -6.27 10.14
CA ASP A 24 11.25 -7.48 10.79
C ASP A 24 10.36 -7.91 11.98
N LYS A 25 9.53 -7.00 12.50
CA LYS A 25 8.57 -7.25 13.59
C LYS A 25 7.15 -6.90 13.15
N PRO A 26 6.55 -7.69 12.26
CA PRO A 26 5.22 -7.41 11.75
C PRO A 26 4.17 -7.60 12.85
N ASP A 27 3.38 -6.56 13.13
CA ASP A 27 2.22 -6.71 13.99
C ASP A 27 1.07 -7.38 13.21
N LEU A 28 0.99 -8.70 13.35
CA LEU A 28 -0.01 -9.54 12.67
C LEU A 28 -1.46 -9.23 13.07
N ARG A 29 -1.69 -8.42 14.11
CA ARG A 29 -3.05 -8.08 14.57
C ARG A 29 -3.78 -7.15 13.62
N PHE A 30 -3.04 -6.32 12.88
CA PHE A 30 -3.63 -5.33 12.00
C PHE A 30 -3.93 -5.86 10.60
N GLY A 31 -3.36 -7.01 10.20
CA GLY A 31 -3.64 -7.64 8.90
C GLY A 31 -3.33 -6.77 7.67
N MET A 32 -2.60 -5.67 7.85
CA MET A 32 -2.25 -4.74 6.77
C MET A 32 -1.05 -5.30 5.99
N GLU A 33 -1.33 -6.17 5.02
CA GLU A 33 -0.31 -6.74 4.13
C GLU A 33 0.05 -5.74 3.02
N ILE A 34 1.34 -5.43 2.90
CA ILE A 34 1.93 -4.76 1.75
C ILE A 34 1.93 -5.75 0.58
N THR A 35 1.37 -5.32 -0.54
CA THR A 35 1.32 -6.13 -1.74
C THR A 35 1.99 -5.40 -2.90
N ASN A 36 2.76 -6.14 -3.68
CA ASN A 36 3.44 -5.60 -4.86
C ASN A 36 2.45 -5.51 -6.02
N ILE A 37 2.22 -4.30 -6.54
CA ILE A 37 1.34 -4.02 -7.68
C ILE A 37 2.12 -3.51 -8.89
N THR A 38 3.45 -3.69 -8.91
CA THR A 38 4.32 -3.18 -9.98
C THR A 38 3.86 -3.64 -11.36
N GLU A 39 3.40 -4.89 -11.48
CA GLU A 39 2.89 -5.42 -12.75
C GLU A 39 1.58 -4.78 -13.19
N ASP A 40 0.70 -4.42 -12.25
CA ASP A 40 -0.59 -3.79 -12.53
C ASP A 40 -0.43 -2.33 -12.99
N VAL A 41 0.65 -1.66 -12.57
CA VAL A 41 0.87 -0.23 -12.83
C VAL A 41 2.02 0.05 -13.81
N LYS A 42 2.65 -0.98 -14.38
CA LYS A 42 3.78 -0.81 -15.31
C LYS A 42 3.41 -0.01 -16.56
N ASP A 43 2.17 -0.15 -17.01
CA ASP A 43 1.61 0.53 -18.19
C ASP A 43 1.01 1.90 -17.84
N MET A 44 0.97 2.29 -16.56
CA MET A 44 0.40 3.56 -16.12
C MET A 44 1.35 4.73 -16.45
N ASP A 45 0.81 5.79 -17.05
CA ASP A 45 1.52 7.05 -17.35
C ASP A 45 1.74 7.96 -16.14
N PHE A 46 2.05 7.37 -14.99
CA PHE A 46 2.34 8.13 -13.77
C PHE A 46 3.85 8.27 -13.57
N VAL A 47 4.35 9.51 -13.67
CA VAL A 47 5.80 9.82 -13.67
C VAL A 47 6.52 9.25 -12.44
N VAL A 48 5.89 9.28 -11.26
CA VAL A 48 6.49 8.73 -10.03
C VAL A 48 6.65 7.22 -10.12
N PHE A 49 5.65 6.50 -10.65
CA PHE A 49 5.69 5.04 -10.79
C PHE A 49 6.69 4.64 -11.86
N LYS A 50 6.62 5.25 -13.05
CA LYS A 50 7.59 5.03 -14.13
C LYS A 50 9.02 5.32 -13.70
N SER A 51 9.24 6.41 -12.95
CA SER A 51 10.57 6.74 -12.44
C SER A 51 11.09 5.72 -11.43
N ALA A 52 10.24 5.23 -10.52
CA ALA A 52 10.61 4.19 -9.56
C ALA A 52 10.96 2.87 -10.25
N ILE A 53 10.12 2.42 -11.19
CA ILE A 53 10.35 1.19 -11.96
C ILE A 53 11.63 1.29 -12.79
N LYS A 54 11.82 2.41 -13.51
CA LYS A 54 13.03 2.66 -14.31
C LYS A 54 14.31 2.73 -13.47
N ALA A 55 14.20 3.15 -12.21
CA ALA A 55 15.31 3.17 -11.26
C ALA A 55 15.58 1.79 -10.60
N GLY A 56 14.88 0.73 -11.00
CA GLY A 56 14.99 -0.61 -10.42
C GLY A 56 14.30 -0.77 -9.06
N GLY A 57 13.34 0.10 -8.76
CA GLY A 57 12.49 0.02 -7.56
C GLY A 57 11.26 -0.87 -7.75
N SER A 58 10.31 -0.77 -6.82
CA SER A 58 9.00 -1.43 -6.91
C SER A 58 7.87 -0.49 -6.52
N VAL A 59 6.69 -0.78 -7.03
CA VAL A 59 5.44 -0.14 -6.61
C VAL A 59 4.68 -1.08 -5.71
N ARG A 60 4.44 -0.65 -4.48
CA ARG A 60 3.73 -1.44 -3.49
C ARG A 60 2.55 -0.66 -2.94
N ALA A 61 1.51 -1.41 -2.64
CA ALA A 61 0.25 -0.92 -2.12
C ALA A 61 -0.05 -1.54 -0.76
N LEU A 62 -0.75 -0.77 0.06
CA LEU A 62 -1.26 -1.17 1.36
C LEU A 62 -2.76 -0.89 1.39
N CYS A 63 -3.56 -1.91 1.67
CA CYS A 63 -5.00 -1.75 1.86
C CYS A 63 -5.29 -1.51 3.34
N LEU A 64 -5.84 -0.33 3.65
CA LEU A 64 -6.40 0.02 4.93
C LEU A 64 -7.90 -0.23 4.92
N LYS A 65 -8.32 -1.31 5.58
CA LYS A 65 -9.73 -1.66 5.75
C LYS A 65 -10.48 -0.56 6.52
N GLY A 66 -11.59 -0.07 5.97
CA GLY A 66 -12.36 1.03 6.56
C GLY A 66 -11.73 2.43 6.43
N GLY A 67 -10.69 2.58 5.62
CA GLY A 67 -9.97 3.85 5.43
C GLY A 67 -10.64 4.86 4.49
N ALA A 68 -11.73 4.51 3.81
CA ALA A 68 -12.36 5.41 2.83
C ALA A 68 -12.98 6.66 3.46
N ASP A 69 -13.28 6.64 4.76
CA ASP A 69 -13.79 7.80 5.49
C ASP A 69 -12.68 8.68 6.08
N LEU A 70 -11.41 8.37 5.79
CA LEU A 70 -10.32 9.25 6.15
C LEU A 70 -10.52 10.63 5.49
N GLY A 71 -10.64 11.65 6.32
CA GLY A 71 -10.62 13.03 5.86
C GLY A 71 -9.29 13.40 5.20
N ARG A 72 -9.24 14.57 4.56
CA ARG A 72 -8.00 15.04 3.91
C ARG A 72 -6.83 15.25 4.89
N LYS A 73 -7.15 15.69 6.12
CA LYS A 73 -6.17 15.99 7.18
C LYS A 73 -5.30 14.77 7.59
N PRO A 74 -5.85 13.58 7.88
CA PRO A 74 -5.03 12.40 8.14
C PRO A 74 -4.22 11.94 6.92
N ILE A 75 -4.75 12.08 5.69
CA ILE A 75 -4.00 11.76 4.47
C ILE A 75 -2.78 12.69 4.31
N ASP A 76 -2.94 13.99 4.53
CA ASP A 76 -1.82 14.94 4.48
C ASP A 76 -0.78 14.60 5.55
N LYS A 77 -1.20 14.24 6.78
CA LYS A 77 -0.30 13.75 7.83
C LYS A 77 0.45 12.49 7.43
N LEU A 78 -0.21 11.53 6.78
CA LEU A 78 0.43 10.32 6.27
C LEU A 78 1.45 10.66 5.17
N GLY A 79 1.11 11.61 4.30
CA GLY A 79 2.03 12.16 3.30
C GLY A 79 3.26 12.81 3.93
N GLU A 80 3.08 13.56 5.02
CA GLU A 80 4.20 14.13 5.80
C GLU A 80 4.98 13.06 6.56
N PHE A 81 4.33 12.00 7.03
CA PHE A 81 4.97 10.89 7.73
C PHE A 81 5.93 10.12 6.82
N VAL A 82 5.58 9.93 5.54
CA VAL A 82 6.43 9.20 4.58
C VAL A 82 7.54 10.06 3.94
N LYS A 83 7.45 11.40 4.00
CA LYS A 83 8.49 12.32 3.49
C LYS A 83 9.89 12.07 4.11
N PRO A 84 10.05 11.94 5.44
CA PRO A 84 11.32 11.60 6.09
C PRO A 84 11.96 10.32 5.57
N TYR A 85 11.13 9.35 5.18
CA TYR A 85 11.57 8.06 4.66
C TYR A 85 12.02 8.10 3.20
N LYS A 86 12.09 9.30 2.59
CA LYS A 86 12.53 9.56 1.20
C LYS A 86 11.63 8.99 0.11
N ALA A 87 10.40 8.57 0.45
CA ALA A 87 9.42 8.19 -0.55
C ALA A 87 9.13 9.40 -1.45
N LYS A 88 9.47 9.28 -2.75
CA LYS A 88 9.26 10.38 -3.72
C LYS A 88 7.80 10.67 -4.02
N GLY A 89 6.88 9.77 -3.64
CA GLY A 89 5.45 10.02 -3.74
C GLY A 89 4.61 9.01 -2.96
N LEU A 90 3.56 9.53 -2.33
CA LEU A 90 2.47 8.76 -1.74
C LEU A 90 1.22 9.00 -2.60
N ALA A 91 0.80 7.97 -3.32
CA ALA A 91 -0.51 7.96 -3.95
C ALA A 91 -1.52 7.31 -2.99
N TRP A 92 -2.76 7.74 -3.07
CA TRP A 92 -3.83 7.17 -2.27
C TRP A 92 -5.11 7.08 -3.09
N ILE A 93 -5.90 6.05 -2.79
CA ILE A 93 -7.17 5.72 -3.41
C ILE A 93 -8.14 5.43 -2.28
N GLN A 94 -9.31 6.04 -2.29
CA GLN A 94 -10.41 5.76 -1.37
C GLN A 94 -11.57 5.23 -2.20
N ILE A 95 -12.05 4.05 -1.82
CA ILE A 95 -13.17 3.39 -2.49
C ILE A 95 -14.41 3.72 -1.66
N LYS A 96 -15.25 4.64 -2.12
CA LYS A 96 -16.52 4.97 -1.47
C LYS A 96 -17.68 4.40 -2.28
N GLU A 97 -18.82 4.22 -1.63
CA GLU A 97 -20.07 3.82 -2.31
C GLU A 97 -20.47 4.84 -3.39
N ASP A 98 -20.16 6.11 -3.14
CA ASP A 98 -20.46 7.25 -4.02
C ASP A 98 -19.39 7.45 -5.13
N GLY A 99 -18.37 6.57 -5.19
CA GLY A 99 -17.33 6.58 -6.22
C GLY A 99 -15.89 6.49 -5.69
N VAL A 100 -14.95 6.22 -6.60
CA VAL A 100 -13.51 6.11 -6.27
C VAL A 100 -12.88 7.50 -6.25
N LYS A 101 -12.37 7.90 -5.08
CA LYS A 101 -11.65 9.16 -4.90
C LYS A 101 -10.16 8.88 -4.77
N SER A 102 -9.33 9.37 -5.68
CA SER A 102 -7.89 9.10 -5.62
C SER A 102 -7.07 10.32 -6.03
N SER A 103 -5.85 10.40 -5.49
CA SER A 103 -4.90 11.46 -5.87
C SER A 103 -4.37 11.28 -7.29
N ILE A 104 -4.45 10.06 -7.81
CA ILE A 104 -4.04 9.66 -9.16
C ILE A 104 -5.23 9.28 -10.05
N ALA A 105 -6.44 9.73 -9.73
CA ALA A 105 -7.68 9.41 -10.46
C ALA A 105 -7.56 9.65 -11.97
N LYS A 106 -6.86 10.72 -12.37
CA LYS A 106 -6.64 11.08 -13.78
C LYS A 106 -5.79 10.08 -14.57
N PHE A 107 -5.01 9.25 -13.87
CA PHE A 107 -4.12 8.25 -14.45
C PHE A 107 -4.64 6.83 -14.22
N LEU A 108 -5.64 6.66 -13.36
CA LEU A 108 -6.31 5.39 -13.12
C LEU A 108 -7.37 5.19 -14.20
N THR A 109 -7.16 4.20 -15.06
CA THR A 109 -8.22 3.65 -15.90
C THR A 109 -9.06 2.66 -15.10
N ASP A 110 -10.27 2.36 -15.56
CA ASP A 110 -11.13 1.36 -14.93
C ASP A 110 -10.45 -0.02 -14.86
N ASP A 111 -9.71 -0.42 -15.90
CA ASP A 111 -8.94 -1.65 -15.92
C ASP A 111 -7.87 -1.71 -14.82
N VAL A 112 -7.06 -0.65 -14.69
CA VAL A 112 -5.98 -0.61 -13.68
C VAL A 112 -6.59 -0.57 -12.28
N THR A 113 -7.67 0.19 -12.09
CA THR A 113 -8.37 0.27 -10.81
C THR A 113 -8.91 -1.11 -10.42
N ASN A 114 -9.59 -1.81 -11.34
CA ASN A 114 -10.11 -3.15 -11.10
C ASN A 114 -8.98 -4.16 -10.81
N SER A 115 -7.84 -4.06 -11.51
CA SER A 115 -6.68 -4.92 -11.24
C SER A 115 -6.13 -4.68 -9.84
N ILE A 116 -5.91 -3.41 -9.44
CA ILE A 116 -5.43 -3.06 -8.10
C ILE A 116 -6.42 -3.51 -7.02
N VAL A 117 -7.72 -3.23 -7.20
CA VAL A 117 -8.77 -3.61 -6.24
C VAL A 117 -8.81 -5.12 -6.07
N LYS A 118 -8.70 -5.88 -7.16
CA LYS A 118 -8.67 -7.34 -7.15
C LYS A 118 -7.40 -7.89 -6.49
N THR A 119 -6.23 -7.33 -6.81
CA THR A 119 -4.95 -7.72 -6.21
C THR A 119 -4.90 -7.39 -4.72
N MET A 120 -5.50 -6.27 -4.30
CA MET A 120 -5.57 -5.85 -2.89
C MET A 120 -6.72 -6.48 -2.11
N ASN A 121 -7.65 -7.15 -2.81
CA ASN A 121 -8.92 -7.58 -2.24
C ASN A 121 -9.62 -6.45 -1.46
N ALA A 122 -9.58 -5.24 -2.02
CA ALA A 122 -10.14 -4.04 -1.42
C ALA A 122 -11.66 -3.99 -1.67
N GLU A 123 -12.41 -3.54 -0.68
CA GLU A 123 -13.86 -3.42 -0.74
C GLU A 123 -14.28 -1.96 -0.62
N VAL A 124 -15.56 -1.71 -0.88
CA VAL A 124 -16.13 -0.40 -0.70
C VAL A 124 -16.09 -0.03 0.79
N GLY A 125 -15.51 1.13 1.11
CA GLY A 125 -15.17 1.53 2.47
C GLY A 125 -13.68 1.51 2.77
N ASP A 126 -12.84 0.97 1.89
CA ASP A 126 -11.40 0.86 2.10
C ASP A 126 -10.59 2.02 1.48
N ALA A 127 -9.39 2.24 2.02
CA ALA A 127 -8.39 3.10 1.40
C ALA A 127 -7.14 2.30 1.02
N ILE A 128 -6.62 2.54 -0.17
CA ILE A 128 -5.38 1.96 -0.66
C ILE A 128 -4.33 3.06 -0.71
N PHE A 129 -3.21 2.84 -0.03
CA PHE A 129 -2.04 3.71 -0.11
C PHE A 129 -0.99 3.04 -0.99
N ILE A 130 -0.40 3.80 -1.90
CA ILE A 130 0.56 3.29 -2.88
C ILE A 130 1.83 4.11 -2.77
N VAL A 131 2.96 3.42 -2.62
CA VAL A 131 4.29 4.01 -2.59
C VAL A 131 5.13 3.37 -3.70
N ALA A 132 5.82 4.21 -4.46
CA ALA A 132 6.69 3.79 -5.53
C ALA A 132 8.09 4.37 -5.31
N ASP A 133 9.03 3.52 -4.91
CA ASP A 133 10.42 3.88 -4.72
C ASP A 133 11.32 2.63 -4.73
N LYS A 134 12.59 2.75 -4.36
CA LYS A 134 13.48 1.61 -4.13
C LYS A 134 12.94 0.72 -3.01
N ASN A 135 13.11 -0.59 -3.15
CA ASN A 135 12.60 -1.58 -2.17
C ASN A 135 12.92 -1.23 -0.71
N SER A 136 14.14 -0.77 -0.43
CA SER A 136 14.54 -0.35 0.93
C SER A 136 13.73 0.83 1.46
N VAL A 137 13.45 1.83 0.61
CA VAL A 137 12.63 3.01 0.94
C VAL A 137 11.16 2.63 1.11
N VAL A 138 10.66 1.75 0.23
CA VAL A 138 9.28 1.26 0.29
C VAL A 138 9.05 0.48 1.58
N PHE A 139 9.99 -0.36 2.01
CA PHE A 139 9.87 -1.12 3.26
C PHE A 139 9.91 -0.19 4.47
N GLN A 140 10.81 0.79 4.49
CA GLN A 140 10.90 1.76 5.59
C GLN A 140 9.71 2.72 5.65
N SER A 141 9.02 2.98 4.54
CA SER A 141 7.89 3.92 4.49
C SER A 141 6.54 3.26 4.81
N LEU A 142 6.43 1.94 4.59
CA LEU A 142 5.19 1.18 4.76
C LEU A 142 5.20 0.22 5.96
N GLY A 143 6.37 -0.14 6.49
CA GLY A 143 6.54 -0.99 7.68
C GLY A 143 6.82 -0.20 8.93
#